data_AF-A0A6M0GEM0-F1
#
_entry.id   AF-A0A6M0GEM0-F1
#
_cell.length_a   1.000
_cell.length_b   1.000
_cell.length_c   1.000
_cell.angle_alpha   90.00
_cell.angle_beta   90.00
_cell.angle_gamma   90.00
#
_symmetry.space_group_name_H-M   'P 1'
#
loop_
_entity.id
_entity.type
_entity.pdbx_description
1 polymer ?
#
loop_
_entity_poly.entity_id
_entity_poly.type
_entity_poly.pdbx_seq_one_letter_code
_entity_poly.pdbx_strand_id
1 'polypeptide(L)' 'MEVTFKHLVQQWKAETRFLSSTHQMVLHPAYQQIIGMGEAAVPLLLRELEKKSGRWFWAIKSIT' A
#
# COMPACT_ATOMS: atom_id res chain seq x y z
N MET A 1 -14.66 -3.25 -3.58
CA MET A 1 -13.54 -3.04 -2.63
C MET A 1 -12.19 -3.41 -3.21
N GLU A 2 -12.01 -4.60 -3.79
CA GLU A 2 -10.71 -5.02 -4.34
C GLU A 2 -10.23 -4.21 -5.55
N VAL A 3 -11.15 -3.72 -6.39
CA VAL A 3 -10.82 -2.90 -7.57
C VAL A 3 -10.18 -1.58 -7.17
N THR A 4 -10.75 -0.88 -6.17
CA THR A 4 -10.22 0.37 -5.62
C THR A 4 -8.83 0.16 -5.01
N PHE A 5 -8.66 -0.88 -4.20
CA PHE A 5 -7.36 -1.23 -3.62
C PHE A 5 -6.31 -1.48 -4.72
N LYS A 6 -6.64 -2.27 -5.75
CA LYS A 6 -5.72 -2.54 -6.87
C LYS A 6 -5.35 -1.27 -7.63
N HIS A 7 -6.31 -0.37 -7.86
CA HIS A 7 -6.05 0.94 -8.46
C HIS A 7 -5.07 1.77 -7.62
N LEU A 8 -5.32 1.89 -6.31
CA LEU A 8 -4.44 2.62 -5.39
C LEU A 8 -3.03 2.02 -5.34
N VAL A 9 -2.93 0.69 -5.32
CA VAL A 9 -1.65 -0.04 -5.37
C VAL A 9 -0.90 0.22 -6.67
N GLN A 10 -1.59 0.19 -7.82
CA GLN A 10 -0.95 0.48 -9.11
C GLN A 10 -0.51 1.94 -9.21
N GLN A 11 -1.36 2.87 -8.79
CA GLN A 11 -1.05 4.28 -8.77
C GLN A 11 0.18 4.54 -7.88
N TRP A 12 0.15 4.01 -6.65
CA TRP A 12 1.28 4.10 -5.74
C TRP A 12 2.54 3.49 -6.35
N LYS A 13 2.49 2.29 -6.94
CA LYS A 13 3.65 1.67 -7.60
C LYS A 13 4.19 2.55 -8.74
N ALA A 14 3.33 3.14 -9.56
CA ALA A 14 3.73 3.99 -10.68
C ALA A 14 4.39 5.29 -10.22
N GLU A 15 3.75 6.00 -9.28
CA GLU A 15 4.21 7.30 -8.77
C GLU A 15 5.42 7.16 -7.85
N THR A 16 5.53 6.04 -7.12
CA THR A 16 6.65 5.78 -6.21
C THR A 16 7.81 4.99 -6.81
N ARG A 17 7.69 4.48 -8.05
CA ARG A 17 8.78 3.76 -8.75
C ARG A 17 10.06 4.58 -8.88
N PHE A 18 9.92 5.90 -9.00
CA PHE A 18 11.03 6.84 -9.14
C PHE A 18 11.48 7.43 -7.79
N LEU A 19 10.78 7.11 -6.70
CA LEU A 19 11.12 7.58 -5.36
C LEU A 19 12.11 6.63 -4.70
N SER A 20 13.28 7.14 -4.33
CA SER A 20 14.26 6.40 -3.53
C SER A 20 13.99 6.48 -2.03
N SER A 21 13.18 7.46 -1.58
CA SER A 21 12.86 7.67 -0.17
C SER A 21 11.63 6.89 0.25
N THR A 22 11.82 5.85 1.07
CA THR A 22 10.72 5.08 1.68
C THR A 22 9.74 5.97 2.45
N HIS A 23 10.23 7.06 3.08
CA HIS A 23 9.38 8.01 3.79
C HIS A 23 8.37 8.70 2.85
N GLN A 24 8.82 9.17 1.69
CA GLN A 24 7.94 9.77 0.68
C GLN A 24 6.92 8.76 0.12
N MET A 25 7.31 7.48 0.02
CA MET A 25 6.42 6.42 -0.42
C MET A 25 5.32 6.13 0.61
N VAL A 26 5.64 6.15 1.90
CA VAL A 26 4.65 5.92 2.98
C VAL A 26 3.71 7.11 3.14
N LEU A 27 4.20 8.34 2.93
CA LEU A 27 3.38 9.56 2.94
C LEU A 27 2.52 9.75 1.69
N HIS A 28 2.68 8.89 0.69
CA HIS A 28 1.97 9.01 -0.58
C HIS A 28 0.44 8.93 -0.38
N PRO A 29 -0.37 9.78 -1.03
CA PRO A 29 -1.81 9.82 -0.83
C PRO A 29 -2.50 8.47 -1.08
N ALA A 30 -2.10 7.76 -2.13
CA ALA A 30 -2.62 6.41 -2.42
C ALA A 30 -2.28 5.39 -1.33
N TYR A 31 -1.12 5.52 -0.68
CA TYR A 31 -0.72 4.66 0.44
C TYR A 31 -1.54 4.95 1.70
N GLN A 32 -1.76 6.23 2.00
CA GLN A 32 -2.60 6.67 3.11
C GLN A 32 -4.06 6.25 2.94
N GLN A 33 -4.59 6.28 1.70
CA GLN A 33 -5.93 5.77 1.41
C GLN A 33 -6.03 4.26 1.67
N ILE A 34 -5.00 3.49 1.30
CA ILE A 34 -4.94 2.05 1.60
C ILE A 34 -4.95 1.79 3.11
N ILE A 35 -4.22 2.58 3.90
CA ILE A 35 -4.26 2.52 5.37
C ILE A 35 -5.66 2.87 5.88
N GLY A 36 -6.28 3.93 5.33
CA GLY A 36 -7.63 4.37 5.69
C GLY A 36 -8.73 3.35 5.39
N MET A 37 -8.47 2.34 4.55
CA MET A 37 -9.38 1.20 4.36
C MET A 37 -9.42 0.26 5.59
N GLY A 38 -8.46 0.38 6.52
CA GLY A 38 -8.41 -0.37 7.76
C GLY A 38 -8.27 -1.88 7.56
N GLU A 39 -8.90 -2.66 8.44
CA GLU A 39 -8.79 -4.12 8.48
C GLU A 39 -9.22 -4.81 7.17
N ALA A 40 -10.10 -4.19 6.38
CA ALA A 40 -10.53 -4.72 5.09
C ALA A 40 -9.38 -4.78 4.06
N ALA A 41 -8.33 -3.95 4.21
CA ALA A 41 -7.15 -3.98 3.36
C ALA A 41 -6.08 -4.99 3.83
N VAL A 42 -6.08 -5.41 5.09
CA VAL A 42 -5.08 -6.35 5.66
C VAL A 42 -4.95 -7.65 4.84
N PRO A 43 -6.03 -8.40 4.53
CA PRO A 43 -5.91 -9.62 3.73
C PRO A 43 -5.44 -9.36 2.29
N LEU A 44 -5.72 -8.17 1.75
CA LEU A 44 -5.27 -7.77 0.40
C LEU A 44 -3.79 -7.40 0.39
N LEU A 45 -3.32 -6.71 1.44
CA LEU A 45 -1.92 -6.36 1.67
C LEU A 45 -1.05 -7.60 1.87
N LEU A 46 -1.53 -8.57 2.65
CA LEU A 46 -0.84 -9.85 2.85
C LEU A 46 -0.66 -10.60 1.53
N ARG A 47 -1.70 -10.69 0.70
CA ARG A 47 -1.62 -11.29 -0.64
C ARG A 47 -0.63 -10.57 -1.56
N GLU A 48 -0.53 -9.24 -1.47
CA GLU A 48 0.47 -8.48 -2.23
C GLU A 48 1.91 -8.62 -1.67
N LEU A 49 2.04 -8.85 -0.37
CA LEU A 49 3.32 -9.11 0.30
C LEU A 49 3.90 -10.46 -0.18
N GLU A 50 3.06 -11.49 -0.30
CA GLU A 50 3.44 -12.79 -0.87
C GLU A 50 3.96 -12.66 -2.32
N LYS A 51 3.44 -11.68 -3.07
CA LYS A 51 3.90 -11.35 -4.44
C LYS A 51 5.18 -10.50 -4.49
N LYS A 52 5.96 -10.44 -3.39
CA LYS A 52 7.22 -9.70 -3.24
C LYS A 52 7.12 -8.17 -3.30
N SER A 53 5.97 -7.58 -2.97
CA SER A 53 5.85 -6.12 -2.80
C SER A 53 6.18 -5.75 -1.34
N GLY A 54 7.47 -5.79 -0.98
CA GLY A 54 7.97 -5.72 0.41
C GLY A 54 7.73 -4.43 1.21
N ARG A 55 6.86 -3.53 0.73
CA ARG A 55 6.63 -2.21 1.34
C ARG A 55 5.29 -2.11 2.10
N TRP A 56 4.45 -3.13 2.03
CA TRP A 56 3.14 -3.17 2.71
C TRP A 56 3.20 -3.45 4.21
N PHE A 57 4.35 -3.91 4.72
CA PHE A 57 4.54 -4.17 6.15
C PHE A 57 4.23 -2.94 7.02
N TRP A 58 4.60 -1.74 6.55
CA TRP A 58 4.30 -0.49 7.23
C TRP A 58 2.79 -0.17 7.26
N ALA A 59 2.06 -0.51 6.19
CA ALA A 59 0.62 -0.31 6.14
C ALA A 59 -0.07 -1.25 7.12
N ILE A 60 0.32 -2.52 7.15
CA ILE A 60 -0.22 -3.51 8.09
C ILE A 60 0.03 -3.05 9.54
N LYS A 61 1.26 -2.64 9.88
CA LYS A 61 1.61 -2.12 11.22
C LYS A 61 0.90 -0.80 11.59
N SER A 62 0.41 -0.04 10.61
CA SER A 62 -0.34 1.20 10.90
C SER A 62 -1.83 0.93 11.15
N ILE A 63 -2.34 -0.23 10.69
CA ILE A 63 -3.72 -0.66 10.88
C ILE A 63 -3.87 -1.43 12.20
N THR A 64 -2.87 -2.25 12.57
CA THR A 64 -2.84 -3.10 13.78
C THR A 64 -1.95 -2.53 14.87
#